data_AF-A0A7K4B997-F1
#
_entry.id   AF-A0A7K4B997-F1
#
_cell.length_a   1.000
_cell.length_b   1.000
_cell.length_c   1.000
_cell.angle_alpha   90.00
_cell.angle_beta   90.00
_cell.angle_gamma   90.00
#
_symmetry.space_group_name_H-M   'P 1'
#
loop_
_entity.id
_entity.type
_entity.pdbx_description
1 polymer ?
#
loop_
_entity_poly.entity_id
_entity_poly.type
_entity_poly.pdbx_seq_one_letter_code
_entity_poly.pdbx_strand_id
1 'polypeptide(L)'
;MSSIIVYTMDNCPNCNKLKATLVEVDIPFEERNLETKEAIVDLRCLGCFPQEAPVLRYMNTCFESHVIFGEDGAVNRHIIHRISGKAV
;
A
#
# COMPACT_ATOMS: atom_id res chain seq x y z
N MET A 1 13.35 -9.27 -5.71
CA MET A 1 13.59 -8.12 -4.81
C MET A 1 12.26 -7.46 -4.59
N SER A 2 11.67 -7.64 -3.41
CA SER A 2 10.26 -7.35 -3.14
C SER A 2 9.99 -5.84 -3.21
N SER A 3 9.40 -5.38 -4.32
CA SER A 3 9.18 -3.95 -4.62
C SER A 3 7.86 -3.41 -4.07
N ILE A 4 7.38 -3.95 -2.94
CA ILE A 4 6.13 -3.55 -2.29
C ILE A 4 6.47 -2.82 -0.99
N ILE A 5 6.03 -1.57 -0.90
CA ILE A 5 6.18 -0.74 0.30
C ILE A 5 4.79 -0.33 0.76
N VAL A 6 4.46 -0.59 2.02
CA VAL A 6 3.24 -0.12 2.66
C VAL A 6 3.61 1.05 3.54
N TYR A 7 3.13 2.23 3.15
CA TYR A 7 3.25 3.42 3.98
C TYR A 7 2.11 3.46 5.00
N THR A 8 2.48 3.46 6.27
CA THR A 8 1.57 3.44 7.42
C THR A 8 1.71 4.72 8.24
N MET A 9 0.74 4.97 9.11
CA MET A 9 0.79 6.02 10.13
C MET A 9 0.41 5.42 11.48
N ASP A 10 0.77 6.12 12.54
CA ASP A 10 0.38 5.75 13.89
C ASP A 10 -1.16 5.69 14.03
N ASN A 11 -1.65 4.67 14.73
CA ASN A 11 -3.07 4.45 15.02
C ASN A 11 -3.99 4.32 13.77
N CYS A 12 -3.55 3.59 12.76
CA CYS A 12 -4.28 3.38 11.50
C CYS A 12 -4.91 1.97 11.41
N PRO A 13 -6.23 1.80 11.62
CA PRO A 13 -6.88 0.48 11.54
C PRO A 13 -6.86 -0.11 10.12
N ASN A 14 -6.98 0.74 9.10
CA ASN A 14 -6.91 0.33 7.70
C ASN A 14 -5.53 -0.22 7.33
N CYS A 15 -4.47 0.36 7.90
CA CYS A 15 -3.10 -0.13 7.71
C CYS A 15 -2.95 -1.56 8.24
N ASN A 16 -3.54 -1.87 9.39
CA ASN A 16 -3.52 -3.23 9.94
C ASN A 16 -4.27 -4.22 9.06
N LYS A 17 -5.45 -3.84 8.52
CA LYS A 17 -6.21 -4.68 7.58
C LYS A 17 -5.42 -5.00 6.31
N LEU A 18 -4.79 -3.99 5.71
CA LEU A 18 -3.98 -4.17 4.50
C LEU A 18 -2.78 -5.09 4.76
N LYS A 19 -2.06 -4.85 5.86
CA LYS A 19 -0.91 -5.69 6.25
C LYS A 19 -1.33 -7.14 6.48
N ALA A 20 -2.43 -7.38 7.22
CA ALA A 20 -2.96 -8.71 7.44
C ALA A 20 -3.29 -9.41 6.10
N THR A 21 -3.95 -8.70 5.18
CA THR A 21 -4.27 -9.24 3.85
C THR A 21 -3.01 -9.64 3.09
N LEU A 22 -1.97 -8.81 3.09
CA LEU A 22 -0.71 -9.10 2.40
C LEU A 22 0.03 -10.31 3.00
N VAL A 23 0.00 -10.47 4.33
CA VAL A 23 0.55 -11.64 5.02
C VAL A 23 -0.25 -12.91 4.68
N GLU A 24 -1.58 -12.83 4.67
CA GLU A 24 -2.46 -13.96 4.32
C GLU A 24 -2.19 -14.48 2.90
N VAL A 25 -1.85 -13.60 1.96
CA VAL A 25 -1.51 -13.97 0.59
C VAL A 25 -0.01 -14.23 0.36
N ASP A 26 0.78 -14.31 1.43
CA ASP A 26 2.24 -14.56 1.42
C ASP A 26 3.03 -13.59 0.53
N ILE A 27 2.62 -12.31 0.52
CA ILE A 27 3.30 -11.27 -0.24
C ILE A 27 4.27 -10.52 0.67
N PRO A 28 5.60 -10.58 0.41
CA PRO A 28 6.56 -9.82 1.18
C PRO A 28 6.44 -8.32 0.89
N PHE A 29 6.32 -7.51 1.94
CA PHE A 29 6.26 -6.06 1.86
C PHE A 29 7.17 -5.41 2.91
N GLU A 30 7.58 -4.18 2.63
CA GLU A 30 8.28 -3.33 3.59
C GLU A 30 7.30 -2.32 4.21
N GLU A 31 7.40 -2.08 5.52
CA GLU A 31 6.63 -1.04 6.19
C GLU A 31 7.46 0.24 6.32
N ARG A 32 6.85 1.38 5.98
CA ARG A 32 7.46 2.71 6.12
C ARG A 32 6.49 3.67 6.76
N ASN A 33 6.97 4.53 7.65
CA ASN A 33 6.13 5.58 8.22
C ASN A 33 5.94 6.72 7.20
N LEU A 34 4.70 7.00 6.83
CA LEU A 34 4.29 8.07 5.91
C LEU A 34 4.60 9.48 6.43
N GLU A 35 4.76 9.65 7.74
CA GLU A 35 5.09 10.92 8.41
C GLU A 35 6.58 11.27 8.29
N THR A 36 7.41 10.35 7.82
CA THR A 36 8.83 10.62 7.57
C THR A 36 9.00 11.49 6.32
N LYS A 37 9.99 12.38 6.36
CA LYS A 37 10.28 13.29 5.23
C LYS A 37 10.68 12.47 3.99
N GLU A 38 11.42 11.40 4.21
CA GLU A 38 11.90 10.48 3.19
C GLU A 38 10.73 9.82 2.45
N ALA A 39 9.73 9.31 3.18
CA ALA A 39 8.54 8.71 2.59
C ALA A 39 7.75 9.72 1.73
N ILE A 40 7.56 10.93 2.23
CA ILE A 40 6.84 11.99 1.50
C ILE A 40 7.59 12.38 0.23
N VAL A 41 8.91 12.52 0.30
CA VAL A 41 9.74 12.85 -0.88
C VAL A 41 9.66 11.74 -1.92
N ASP A 42 9.81 10.48 -1.52
CA ASP A 42 9.70 9.33 -2.42
C ASP A 42 8.35 9.28 -3.14
N LEU A 43 7.26 9.47 -2.40
CA LEU A 43 5.90 9.47 -2.96
C LEU A 43 5.70 10.63 -3.94
N ARG A 44 6.17 11.83 -3.61
CA ARG A 44 6.09 13.00 -4.50
C ARG A 44 6.91 12.81 -5.78
N CYS A 45 8.09 12.19 -5.70
CA CYS A 45 8.90 11.85 -6.87
C CYS A 45 8.19 10.86 -7.82
N LEU A 46 7.27 10.05 -7.30
CA LEU A 46 6.42 9.16 -8.09
C LEU A 46 5.14 9.83 -8.61
N GLY A 47 4.92 11.12 -8.28
CA GLY A 47 3.68 11.83 -8.59
C GLY A 47 2.50 11.41 -7.70
N CYS A 48 2.78 10.81 -6.54
CA CYS A 48 1.77 10.38 -5.57
C CYS A 48 1.56 11.44 -4.49
N PHE A 49 0.31 11.78 -4.21
CA PHE A 49 -0.06 12.81 -3.23
C PHE A 49 -1.12 12.30 -2.25
N PRO A 50 -0.79 11.25 -1.47
CA PRO A 50 -1.75 10.64 -0.58
C PRO A 50 -2.19 11.62 0.50
N GLN A 51 -3.50 11.69 0.72
CA GLN A 51 -4.10 12.49 1.80
C GLN A 51 -4.21 11.72 3.11
N GLU A 52 -4.23 10.39 3.04
CA GLU A 52 -4.41 9.50 4.19
C GLU A 52 -3.61 8.21 4.02
N ALA A 53 -3.41 7.50 5.13
CA ALA A 53 -2.86 6.16 5.14
C ALA A 53 -3.99 5.11 5.14
N PRO A 54 -3.73 3.90 4.61
CA PRO A 54 -2.47 3.41 4.07
C PRO A 54 -2.24 3.79 2.60
N VAL A 55 -0.97 3.78 2.19
CA VAL A 55 -0.57 3.91 0.79
C VAL A 55 0.27 2.71 0.41
N LEU A 56 -0.11 2.02 -0.66
CA LEU A 56 0.63 0.86 -1.15
C LEU A 56 1.41 1.29 -2.38
N ARG A 57 2.73 1.19 -2.31
CA ARG A 57 3.61 1.38 -3.47
C ARG A 57 4.03 0.03 -4.00
N TYR A 58 3.87 -0.14 -5.31
CA TYR A 58 4.39 -1.26 -6.07
C TYR A 58 5.27 -0.73 -7.20
N MET A 59 6.57 -0.96 -7.10
CA MET A 59 7.57 -0.45 -8.05
C MET A 59 7.50 1.09 -8.21
N ASN A 60 6.99 1.57 -9.34
CA ASN A 60 6.81 2.98 -9.69
C ASN A 60 5.34 3.43 -9.63
N THR A 61 4.43 2.58 -9.15
CA THR A 61 3.02 2.90 -8.99
C THR A 61 2.68 3.00 -7.51
N CYS A 62 1.85 3.98 -7.15
CA CYS A 62 1.26 4.06 -5.83
C CYS A 62 -0.26 3.84 -5.92
N PHE A 63 -0.81 3.26 -4.86
CA PHE A 63 -2.23 3.08 -4.66
C PHE A 63 -2.58 3.74 -3.33
N GLU A 64 -3.54 4.64 -3.36
CA GLU A 64 -4.02 5.34 -2.18
C GLU A 64 -5.12 4.54 -1.46
N SER A 65 -5.40 4.90 -0.21
CA SER A 65 -6.42 4.26 0.63
C SER A 65 -7.75 4.06 -0.11
N HIS A 66 -8.26 5.09 -0.79
CA HIS A 66 -9.52 5.03 -1.54
C HIS A 66 -9.52 4.08 -2.75
N VAL A 67 -8.34 3.69 -3.25
CA VAL A 67 -8.19 2.70 -4.33
C VAL A 67 -7.98 1.30 -3.76
N ILE A 68 -7.28 1.22 -2.63
CA ILE A 68 -6.99 -0.03 -1.92
C ILE A 68 -8.26 -0.61 -1.31
N PHE A 69 -9.10 0.22 -0.70
CA PHE A 69 -10.35 -0.21 -0.07
C PHE A 69 -11.54 0.04 -0.99
N GLY A 70 -12.36 -0.98 -1.19
CA GLY A 70 -13.64 -0.86 -1.88
C GLY A 70 -14.70 -0.16 -1.01
N GLU A 71 -15.89 0.06 -1.58
CA GLU A 71 -17.06 0.60 -0.85
C GLU A 71 -17.51 -0.27 0.33
N ASP A 72 -17.15 -1.55 0.31
CA ASP A 72 -17.37 -2.54 1.38
C ASP A 72 -16.31 -2.45 2.51
N GLY A 73 -15.31 -1.59 2.36
CA GLY A 73 -14.20 -1.46 3.31
C GLY A 73 -13.24 -2.65 3.30
N ALA A 74 -13.34 -3.54 2.29
CA ALA A 74 -12.43 -4.65 2.09
C ALA A 74 -11.29 -4.26 1.13
N VAL A 75 -10.16 -4.95 1.25
CA VAL A 75 -9.03 -4.74 0.33
C VAL A 75 -9.40 -5.25 -1.06
N ASN A 76 -9.26 -4.38 -2.05
CA ASN A 76 -9.61 -4.66 -3.43
C ASN A 76 -8.69 -5.75 -4.00
N ARG A 77 -9.29 -6.90 -4.34
CA ARG A 77 -8.58 -8.06 -4.89
C ARG A 77 -7.85 -7.76 -6.19
N HIS A 78 -8.31 -6.78 -6.98
CA HIS A 78 -7.61 -6.38 -8.20
C HIS A 78 -6.23 -5.77 -7.91
N ILE A 79 -6.09 -5.05 -6.79
CA ILE A 79 -4.81 -4.51 -6.35
C ILE A 79 -3.86 -5.66 -5.97
N ILE A 80 -4.36 -6.60 -5.16
CA ILE A 80 -3.58 -7.78 -4.74
C ILE A 80 -3.13 -8.60 -5.95
N HIS A 81 -4.01 -8.82 -6.93
CA HIS A 81 -3.67 -9.50 -8.17
C HIS A 81 -2.57 -8.77 -8.96
N ARG A 82 -2.64 -7.44 -9.02
CA ARG A 82 -1.68 -6.60 -9.76
C ARG A 82 -0.28 -6.62 -9.14
N ILE A 83 -0.19 -6.69 -7.81
CA ILE A 83 1.09 -6.70 -7.07
C ILE A 83 1.65 -8.12 -6.85
N SER A 84 0.80 -9.15 -6.89
CA SER A 84 1.20 -10.56 -6.73
C SER A 84 1.91 -11.12 -7.97
N GLY A 85 1.80 -10.45 -9.14
CA GLY A 85 2.48 -10.87 -10.37
C GLY A 85 2.00 -12.21 -10.94
N LYS A 86 0.91 -12.79 -10.41
CA LYS A 86 0.23 -13.94 -11.02
C LYS A 86 -0.52 -13.45 -12.26
N ALA A 87 0.11 -13.61 -13.43
CA ALA A 87 -0.60 -13.66 -14.70
C ALA A 87 -1.55 -14.87 -14.67
N VAL A 88 -2.82 -14.66 -15.02
CA VAL A 88 -3.66 -15.75 -15.52
C VAL A 88 -3.24 -16.08 -16.95
#